data_AF-A0A352Q2A0-F1
#
_entry.id   AF-A0A352Q2A0-F1
#
_cell.length_a   1.000
_cell.length_b   1.000
_cell.length_c   1.000
_cell.angle_alpha   90.00
_cell.angle_beta   90.00
_cell.angle_gamma   90.00
#
_symmetry.space_group_name_H-M   'P 1'
#
loop_
_entity.id
_entity.type
_entity.pdbx_description
1 polymer ?
#
loop_
_entity_poly.entity_id
_entity_poly.type
_entity_poly.pdbx_seq_one_letter_code
_entity_poly.pdbx_strand_id
1 'polypeptide(L)' 'ALEIARAARDMLGGNGISDEYPVMRHMVNLEVVNTYEGTADIHA' A
#
# COMPACT_ATOMS: atom_id res chain seq x y z
N ALA A 1 -0.86 -0.24 -8.51
CA ALA A 1 -1.61 0.46 -7.43
C ALA A 1 -0.82 0.48 -6.12
N LEU A 2 -0.35 -0.68 -5.62
CA LEU A 2 0.45 -0.77 -4.39
C LEU A 2 1.72 0.10 -4.42
N GLU A 3 2.48 0.09 -5.52
CA GLU A 3 3.67 0.95 -5.67
C GLU A 3 3.35 2.45 -5.56
N ILE A 4 2.22 2.88 -6.10
CA ILE A 4 1.77 4.29 -5.99
C ILE A 4 1.40 4.62 -4.54
N ALA A 5 0.76 3.69 -3.83
CA ALA A 5 0.45 3.86 -2.41
C ALA A 5 1.70 3.92 -1.53
N ARG A 6 2.75 3.15 -1.86
CA ARG A 6 4.07 3.20 -1.20
C ARG A 6 4.76 4.54 -1.43
N ALA A 7 4.82 5.00 -2.68
CA ALA A 7 5.38 6.32 -3.01
C ALA A 7 4.64 7.45 -2.30
N ALA A 8 3.30 7.39 -2.25
CA ALA A 8 2.48 8.37 -1.54
C ALA A 8 2.77 8.37 -0.03
N ARG A 9 2.88 7.20 0.62
CA ARG A 9 3.26 7.11 2.04
C ARG A 9 4.60 7.78 2.30
N ASP A 10 5.60 7.49 1.47
CA ASP A 10 6.94 8.03 1.62
C ASP A 10 6.97 9.56 1.44
N MET A 11 6.17 10.11 0.53
CA MET A 11 6.00 11.56 0.36
C MET A 11 5.41 12.26 1.59
N LEU A 12 4.55 11.59 2.37
CA LEU A 12 3.97 12.14 3.60
C LEU A 12 4.87 11.96 4.84
N GLY A 13 5.94 11.17 4.77
CA GLY A 13 6.82 10.91 5.91
C GLY A 13 6.06 10.43 7.15
N GLY A 14 6.30 11.06 8.31
CA GLY A 14 5.61 10.71 9.56
C GLY A 14 4.09 10.88 9.51
N ASN A 15 3.59 11.85 8.75
CA ASN A 15 2.15 12.04 8.55
C ASN A 15 1.51 10.88 7.78
N GLY A 16 2.32 10.15 7.00
CA GLY A 16 1.88 8.95 6.30
C GLY A 16 1.68 7.74 7.20
N ILE A 17 2.04 7.82 8.49
CA ILE A 17 1.84 6.79 9.52
C ILE A 17 0.67 7.15 10.44
N SER A 18 0.42 8.45 10.65
CA SER A 18 -0.69 8.95 11.45
C SER A 18 -2.04 8.51 10.87
N ASP A 19 -3.01 8.24 11.75
CA ASP A 19 -4.41 7.99 11.37
C ASP A 19 -5.12 9.22 10.78
N GLU A 20 -4.48 10.39 10.81
CA GLU A 20 -4.97 11.63 10.20
C GLU A 20 -5.06 11.52 8.66
N TYR A 21 -4.17 10.74 8.03
CA TYR A 21 -4.18 10.53 6.58
C TYR A 21 -4.34 9.03 6.27
N PRO A 22 -5.34 8.62 5.48
CA PRO A 22 -5.67 7.20 5.29
C PRO A 22 -4.69 6.45 4.35
N VAL A 23 -3.55 7.05 4.00
CA VAL A 23 -2.60 6.51 3.01
C VAL A 23 -2.04 5.15 3.44
N MET A 24 -1.70 4.98 4.73
CA MET A 24 -1.21 3.71 5.26
C MET A 24 -2.29 2.63 5.20
N ARG A 25 -3.53 2.95 5.57
CA ARG A 25 -4.67 2.02 5.47
C ARG A 25 -4.88 1.53 4.03
N HIS A 26 -4.82 2.45 3.06
CA HIS A 26 -4.98 2.09 1.65
C HIS A 26 -3.83 1.22 1.14
N MET A 27 -2.59 1.54 1.53
CA MET A 27 -1.42 0.71 1.22
C MET A 27 -1.58 -0.71 1.78
N VAL A 28 -1.99 -0.85 3.05
CA VAL A 28 -2.20 -2.16 3.68
C VAL A 28 -3.32 -2.95 3.00
N ASN A 29 -4.43 -2.31 2.63
CA ASN A 29 -5.49 -2.98 1.87
C ASN A 29 -4.98 -3.50 0.51
N LEU A 30 -4.14 -2.73 -0.18
CA LEU A 30 -3.54 -3.14 -1.44
C LEU A 30 -2.48 -4.24 -1.27
N GLU A 31 -1.77 -4.28 -0.13
CA GLU A 31 -0.86 -5.36 0.24
C GLU A 31 -1.62 -6.67 0.46
N VAL A 32 -2.81 -6.61 1.07
CA VAL A 32 -3.71 -7.77 1.21
C VAL A 32 -4.14 -8.28 -0.16
N VAL A 33 -4.57 -7.40 -1.07
CA VAL A 33 -4.90 -7.82 -2.45
C VAL A 33 -3.69 -8.45 -3.14
N ASN A 34 -2.52 -7.85 -2.99
CA ASN A 34 -1.26 -8.33 -3.60
C ASN A 34 -0.78 -9.67 -3.01
N THR A 35 -1.17 -10.03 -1.80
CA THR A 35 -0.79 -11.30 -1.15
C THR A 35 -1.86 -12.37 -1.29
N TYR A 36 -3.14 -12.00 -1.34
CA TYR A 36 -4.26 -12.92 -1.37
C TYR A 36 -4.74 -13.27 -2.78
N GLU A 37 -4.81 -12.30 -3.69
CA GLU A 37 -5.41 -12.50 -5.03
C GLU A 37 -4.38 -12.77 -6.14
N GLY A 38 -3.10 -12.70 -5.81
CA GLY A 38 -2.05 -13.05 -6.76
C GLY A 38 -0.69 -12.82 -6.15
N THR A 39 -0.05 -13.90 -5.72
CA THR A 39 1.37 -14.07 -6.01
C THR A 39 1.59 -13.57 -7.43
N ALA A 40 2.20 -12.40 -7.58
CA ALA A 40 2.55 -11.86 -8.89
C ALA A 40 3.39 -12.87 -9.71
N ASP A 41 3.95 -13.89 -9.05
CA ASP A 41 4.64 -15.05 -9.61
C ASP A 41 3.77 -16.23 -10.09
N ILE A 42 2.52 -16.44 -9.63
CA ILE A 42 1.72 -17.62 -10.08
C ILE A 42 1.08 -17.37 -11.46
N HIS A 43 0.91 -16.12 -11.86
CA HIS A 43 0.29 -15.75 -13.13
C HIS A 43 1.24 -14.97 -14.07
N ALA A 44 2.56 -15.09 -13.87
CA ALA A 44 3.57 -14.57 -14.80
C ALA A 44 3.68 -15.43 -16.07
#